data_AF-A0A347UAT8-F1
#
_entry.id   AF-A0A347UAT8-F1
#
_cell.length_a   1.000
_cell.length_b   1.000
_cell.length_c   1.000
_cell.angle_alpha   90.00
_cell.angle_beta   90.00
_cell.angle_gamma   90.00
#
_symmetry.space_group_name_H-M   'P 1'
#
loop_
_entity.id
_entity.type
_entity.pdbx_description
1 polymer ?
#
loop_
_entity_poly.entity_id
_entity_poly.type
_entity_poly.pdbx_seq_one_letter_code
_entity_poly.pdbx_strand_id
1 'polypeptide(L)'
;MKIFLLSVIMITSIFANEYYAKLEPIESYQVKAAVAGKVIFSNSQIEGLKANNTTIVELDSSVDRVELEQSKNKLKFIDEMLKIEQNNYDRLNQVSSKSAFEKDTQKLKVINLESSKADMLIKIENLKDTISNKKLVEKSNYVFNIAVKEKDYVTPGTLLYEAKDLSKGKLEIFVPIAQIEEIKNKEIYLDGIKSDIKISKIYDVADSTNISAYKVELIVTNAQQFSRLVKIEFK
;
A
#
# COMPACT_ATOMS: atom_id res chain seq x y z
N MET A 1 -54.04 -41.34 -3.47
CA MET A 1 -52.60 -41.50 -3.10
C MET A 1 -51.62 -41.01 -4.16
N LYS A 2 -51.79 -41.29 -5.46
CA LYS A 2 -50.82 -40.87 -6.50
C LYS A 2 -50.65 -39.34 -6.65
N ILE A 3 -51.72 -38.55 -6.50
CA ILE A 3 -51.66 -37.07 -6.57
C ILE A 3 -50.95 -36.47 -5.35
N PHE A 4 -51.13 -37.06 -4.17
CA PHE A 4 -50.48 -36.60 -2.94
C PHE A 4 -48.96 -36.84 -2.96
N LEU A 5 -48.53 -37.93 -3.60
CA LEU A 5 -47.10 -38.22 -3.81
C LEU A 5 -46.46 -37.22 -4.78
N LEU A 6 -47.20 -36.79 -5.82
CA LEU A 6 -46.73 -35.80 -6.79
C LEU A 6 -46.58 -34.41 -6.18
N SER A 7 -47.47 -34.02 -5.26
CA SER A 7 -47.35 -32.76 -4.51
C SER A 7 -46.18 -32.75 -3.52
N VAL A 8 -45.80 -33.89 -2.94
CA VAL A 8 -44.64 -33.98 -2.04
C VAL A 8 -43.31 -33.87 -2.80
N ILE A 9 -43.24 -34.36 -4.04
CA ILE A 9 -42.05 -34.26 -4.92
C ILE A 9 -41.84 -32.83 -5.45
N MET A 10 -42.93 -32.05 -5.63
CA MET A 10 -42.83 -30.63 -5.99
C MET A 10 -42.26 -29.76 -4.86
N ILE A 11 -42.49 -30.12 -3.59
CA ILE A 11 -42.00 -29.34 -2.43
C ILE A 11 -40.49 -29.49 -2.23
N THR A 12 -39.87 -30.57 -2.72
CA THR A 12 -38.42 -30.80 -2.61
C THR A 12 -37.61 -30.12 -3.72
N SER A 13 -38.26 -29.37 -4.61
CA SER A 13 -37.62 -28.73 -5.75
C SER A 13 -37.43 -27.25 -5.45
N ILE A 14 -36.16 -26.83 -5.42
CA ILE A 14 -35.68 -25.43 -5.47
C ILE A 14 -35.59 -24.72 -4.11
N PHE A 15 -34.71 -25.22 -3.23
CA PHE A 15 -34.00 -24.31 -2.32
C PHE A 15 -32.80 -23.76 -3.09
N ALA A 16 -32.95 -22.56 -3.66
CA ALA A 16 -31.80 -21.82 -4.13
C ALA A 16 -30.94 -21.48 -2.91
N ASN A 17 -29.64 -21.68 -2.99
CA ASN A 17 -28.74 -21.25 -1.92
C ASN A 17 -28.66 -19.72 -1.97
N GLU A 18 -29.28 -19.07 -0.97
CA GLU A 18 -29.31 -17.63 -0.82
C GLU A 18 -28.23 -17.18 0.16
N TYR A 19 -27.41 -16.24 -0.26
CA TYR A 19 -26.37 -15.62 0.55
C TYR A 19 -26.62 -14.12 0.62
N TYR A 20 -26.15 -13.49 1.70
CA TYR A 20 -26.20 -12.05 1.86
C TYR A 20 -24.79 -11.53 2.11
N ALA A 21 -24.38 -10.53 1.35
CA ALA A 21 -23.11 -9.87 1.55
C ALA A 21 -23.27 -8.37 1.47
N LYS A 22 -22.44 -7.65 2.22
CA LYS A 22 -22.31 -6.21 2.09
C LYS A 22 -21.48 -5.92 0.84
N LEU A 23 -21.95 -5.00 0.00
CA LEU A 23 -21.19 -4.54 -1.16
C LEU A 23 -20.06 -3.60 -0.69
N GLU A 24 -18.85 -4.11 -0.63
CA GLU A 24 -17.68 -3.37 -0.20
C GLU A 24 -16.90 -2.80 -1.38
N PRO A 25 -16.08 -1.75 -1.18
CA PRO A 25 -15.06 -1.35 -2.15
C PRO A 25 -14.15 -2.52 -2.51
N ILE A 26 -13.59 -2.52 -3.73
CA ILE A 26 -12.67 -3.58 -4.14
C ILE A 26 -11.46 -3.66 -3.21
N GLU A 27 -10.91 -2.50 -2.85
CA GLU A 27 -9.79 -2.37 -1.94
C GLU A 27 -10.02 -1.24 -0.94
N SER A 28 -9.53 -1.44 0.28
CA SER A 28 -9.50 -0.44 1.34
C SER A 28 -8.07 -0.33 1.87
N TYR A 29 -7.52 0.88 1.81
CA TYR A 29 -6.14 1.18 2.16
C TYR A 29 -6.11 1.96 3.48
N GLN A 30 -5.26 1.48 4.39
CA GLN A 30 -4.88 2.22 5.59
C GLN A 30 -3.53 2.88 5.34
N VAL A 31 -3.52 4.17 5.05
CA VAL A 31 -2.29 4.90 4.77
C VAL A 31 -1.65 5.32 6.09
N LYS A 32 -0.46 4.80 6.34
CA LYS A 32 0.29 4.99 7.58
C LYS A 32 1.53 5.86 7.36
N ALA A 33 1.98 6.53 8.40
CA ALA A 33 3.19 7.31 8.37
C ALA A 33 4.40 6.40 8.16
N ALA A 34 5.21 6.68 7.15
CA ALA A 34 6.50 6.01 6.97
C ALA A 34 7.60 6.62 7.86
N VAL A 35 7.46 7.91 8.20
CA VAL A 35 8.45 8.69 8.95
C VAL A 35 7.79 9.47 10.09
N ALA A 36 8.59 9.79 11.11
CA ALA A 36 8.13 10.62 12.22
C ALA A 36 8.06 12.10 11.80
N GLY A 37 7.12 12.83 12.39
CA GLY A 37 7.04 14.27 12.19
C GLY A 37 5.83 14.91 12.84
N LYS A 38 5.86 16.24 12.91
CA LYS A 38 4.70 17.04 13.26
C LYS A 38 3.86 17.27 12.01
N VAL A 39 2.56 17.05 12.08
CA VAL A 39 1.62 17.36 11.01
C VAL A 39 1.51 18.88 10.87
N ILE A 40 1.85 19.42 9.71
CA ILE A 40 1.73 20.85 9.38
C ILE A 40 0.51 21.14 8.51
N PHE A 41 -0.07 20.10 7.91
CA PHE A 41 -1.28 20.21 7.09
C PHE A 41 -2.07 18.91 7.14
N SER A 42 -3.38 19.03 7.29
CA SER A 42 -4.34 17.93 7.20
C SER A 42 -5.61 18.42 6.50
N ASN A 43 -5.97 17.78 5.39
CA ASN A 43 -7.05 18.24 4.51
C ASN A 43 -8.41 17.62 4.89
N SER A 44 -8.97 17.99 6.04
CA SER A 44 -10.27 17.45 6.48
C SER A 44 -11.43 17.73 5.50
N GLN A 45 -11.29 18.68 4.57
CA GLN A 45 -12.34 19.02 3.61
C GLN A 45 -12.55 17.96 2.53
N ILE A 46 -11.57 17.09 2.30
CA ILE A 46 -11.65 16.02 1.28
C ILE A 46 -12.25 14.72 1.84
N GLU A 47 -12.53 14.66 3.14
CA GLU A 47 -13.23 13.53 3.74
C GLU A 47 -14.60 13.34 3.08
N GLY A 48 -14.89 12.11 2.67
CA GLY A 48 -16.11 11.81 1.94
C GLY A 48 -16.06 12.11 0.45
N LEU A 49 -14.90 12.50 -0.11
CA LEU A 49 -14.72 12.85 -1.52
C LEU A 49 -13.60 12.05 -2.17
N LYS A 50 -13.54 12.07 -3.51
CA LYS A 50 -12.38 11.55 -4.27
C LYS A 50 -11.24 12.54 -4.19
N ALA A 51 -10.03 12.03 -3.95
CA ALA A 51 -8.85 12.86 -3.71
C ALA A 51 -8.40 13.69 -4.92
N ASN A 52 -8.51 13.18 -6.16
CA ASN A 52 -8.13 13.92 -7.38
C ASN A 52 -6.73 14.57 -7.33
N ASN A 53 -5.71 13.81 -6.93
CA ASN A 53 -4.31 14.22 -6.83
C ASN A 53 -4.07 15.37 -5.84
N THR A 54 -4.84 15.38 -4.74
CA THR A 54 -4.71 16.37 -3.67
C THR A 54 -3.77 15.90 -2.58
N THR A 55 -3.13 16.86 -1.92
CA THR A 55 -2.38 16.59 -0.69
C THR A 55 -3.37 16.34 0.44
N ILE A 56 -3.18 15.25 1.17
CA ILE A 56 -4.06 14.82 2.27
C ILE A 56 -3.42 15.19 3.61
N VAL A 57 -2.15 14.83 3.79
CA VAL A 57 -1.38 15.11 5.00
C VAL A 57 0.01 15.57 4.60
N GLU A 58 0.53 16.59 5.28
CA GLU A 58 1.92 17.01 5.17
C GLU A 58 2.55 17.09 6.57
N LEU A 59 3.74 16.51 6.69
CA LEU A 59 4.57 16.54 7.88
C LEU A 59 5.71 17.56 7.71
N ASP A 60 6.13 18.17 8.81
CA ASP A 60 7.22 19.15 8.82
C ASP A 60 8.53 18.53 8.31
N SER A 61 9.05 19.07 7.21
CA SER A 61 10.31 18.67 6.56
C SER A 61 11.37 19.78 6.58
N SER A 62 11.14 20.86 7.33
CA SER A 62 12.02 22.04 7.33
C SER A 62 13.47 21.71 7.72
N VAL A 63 13.66 21.01 8.84
CA VAL A 63 14.98 20.60 9.34
C VAL A 63 15.66 19.62 8.38
N ASP A 64 14.94 18.63 7.86
CA ASP A 64 15.53 17.63 6.95
C ASP A 64 16.00 18.28 5.64
N ARG A 65 15.27 19.27 5.13
CA ARG A 65 15.67 20.01 3.92
C ARG A 65 16.94 20.80 4.15
N VAL A 66 17.07 21.46 5.31
CA VAL A 66 18.31 22.14 5.69
C VAL A 66 19.46 21.13 5.79
N GLU A 67 19.23 19.99 6.45
CA GLU A 67 20.25 18.94 6.58
C GLU A 67 20.65 18.33 5.22
N LEU A 68 19.71 18.17 4.29
CA LEU A 68 19.98 17.68 2.94
C LEU A 68 20.89 18.65 2.18
N GLU A 69 20.61 19.96 2.23
CA GLU A 69 21.45 20.95 1.57
C GLU A 69 22.86 21.02 2.19
N GLN A 70 22.96 20.92 3.52
CA GLN A 70 24.26 20.86 4.19
C GLN A 70 25.04 19.58 3.84
N SER A 71 24.36 18.44 3.77
CA SER A 71 24.96 17.16 3.35
C SER A 71 25.50 17.24 1.92
N LYS A 72 24.75 17.84 0.99
CA LYS A 72 25.21 18.09 -0.39
C LYS A 72 26.44 19.00 -0.45
N ASN A 73 26.49 20.04 0.38
CA ASN A 73 27.67 20.92 0.43
C ASN A 73 28.89 20.19 1.00
N LYS A 74 28.72 19.38 2.04
CA LYS A 74 29.80 18.52 2.57
C LYS A 74 30.33 17.55 1.53
N LEU A 75 29.44 16.94 0.73
CA LEU A 75 29.84 16.06 -0.37
C LEU A 75 30.74 16.79 -1.39
N LYS A 76 30.41 18.03 -1.76
CA LYS A 76 31.27 18.85 -2.65
C LYS A 76 32.67 19.04 -2.08
N PHE A 77 32.79 19.35 -0.79
CA PHE A 77 34.10 19.49 -0.15
C PHE A 77 34.88 18.18 -0.08
N ILE A 78 34.20 17.05 0.15
CA ILE A 78 34.83 15.73 0.08
C ILE A 78 35.34 15.45 -1.33
N ASP A 79 34.55 15.75 -2.37
CA ASP A 79 34.97 15.58 -3.77
C ASP A 79 36.20 16.42 -4.12
N GLU A 80 36.24 17.68 -3.68
CA GLU A 80 37.41 18.55 -3.85
C GLU A 80 38.64 17.99 -3.12
N MET A 81 38.48 17.55 -1.87
CA MET A 81 39.57 16.96 -1.10
C MET A 81 40.08 15.67 -1.73
N LEU A 82 39.18 14.81 -2.20
CA LEU A 82 39.52 13.56 -2.88
C LEU A 82 40.31 13.84 -4.16
N LYS A 83 39.91 14.85 -4.95
CA LYS A 83 40.68 15.29 -6.13
C LYS A 83 42.09 15.75 -5.76
N ILE A 84 42.25 16.51 -4.67
CA ILE A 84 43.57 16.97 -4.20
C ILE A 84 44.42 15.78 -3.77
N GLU A 85 43.88 14.91 -2.91
CA GLU A 85 44.62 13.78 -2.35
C GLU A 85 44.96 12.72 -3.39
N GLN A 86 44.09 12.51 -4.39
CA GLN A 86 44.37 11.64 -5.54
C GLN A 86 45.53 12.18 -6.38
N ASN A 87 45.51 13.47 -6.72
CA ASN A 87 46.61 14.10 -7.45
C ASN A 87 47.93 14.03 -6.65
N ASN A 88 47.86 14.19 -5.33
CA ASN A 88 49.02 14.05 -4.45
C ASN A 88 49.56 12.62 -4.44
N TYR A 89 48.67 11.62 -4.37
CA TYR A 89 49.04 10.22 -4.47
C TYR A 89 49.69 9.89 -5.82
N ASP A 90 49.09 10.31 -6.93
CA ASP A 90 49.60 10.06 -8.28
C ASP A 90 51.00 10.65 -8.47
N ARG A 91 51.22 11.89 -8.00
CA ARG A 91 52.53 12.54 -7.99
C ARG A 91 53.53 11.79 -7.11
N LEU A 92 53.15 11.42 -5.89
CA LEU A 92 54.02 10.71 -4.95
C LEU A 92 54.40 9.32 -5.49
N ASN A 93 53.49 8.65 -6.20
CA ASN A 93 53.73 7.32 -6.74
C ASN A 93 54.80 7.33 -7.85
N GLN A 94 54.88 8.42 -8.63
CA GLN A 94 55.91 8.64 -9.66
C GLN A 94 57.30 8.91 -9.08
N VAL A 95 57.40 9.30 -7.79
CA VAL A 95 58.70 9.54 -7.15
C VAL A 95 59.31 8.22 -6.70
N SER A 96 60.43 7.82 -7.32
CA SER A 96 61.13 6.57 -7.03
C SER A 96 61.87 6.57 -5.69
N SER A 97 62.30 7.74 -5.21
CA SER A 97 63.01 7.90 -3.93
C SER A 97 62.10 7.84 -2.70
N LYS A 98 60.77 7.76 -2.89
CA LYS A 98 59.79 7.70 -1.82
C LYS A 98 59.50 6.27 -1.40
N SER A 99 59.43 6.06 -0.09
CA SER A 99 59.21 4.74 0.47
C SER A 99 57.80 4.22 0.15
N ALA A 100 57.66 2.89 0.09
CA ALA A 100 56.34 2.27 -0.05
C ALA A 100 55.40 2.69 1.08
N PHE A 101 55.93 2.80 2.32
CA PHE A 101 55.18 3.26 3.48
C PHE A 101 54.57 4.67 3.29
N GLU A 102 55.34 5.63 2.77
CA GLU A 102 54.81 6.97 2.47
C GLU A 102 53.73 6.93 1.38
N LYS A 103 53.92 6.12 0.34
CA LYS A 103 52.95 5.94 -0.74
C LYS A 103 51.65 5.33 -0.23
N ASP A 104 51.74 4.29 0.60
CA ASP A 104 50.59 3.63 1.21
C ASP A 104 49.85 4.56 2.17
N THR A 105 50.58 5.34 2.97
CA THR A 105 49.99 6.34 3.87
C THR A 105 49.17 7.37 3.09
N GLN A 106 49.68 7.84 1.94
CA GLN A 106 48.94 8.77 1.10
C GLN A 106 47.73 8.11 0.42
N LYS A 107 47.86 6.84 -0.02
CA LYS A 107 46.74 6.06 -0.57
C LYS A 107 45.62 5.86 0.46
N LEU A 108 45.96 5.61 1.72
CA LEU A 108 44.98 5.45 2.79
C LEU A 108 44.13 6.70 3.00
N LYS A 109 44.68 7.90 2.81
CA LYS A 109 43.89 9.14 2.87
C LYS A 109 42.83 9.19 1.77
N VAL A 110 43.19 8.82 0.54
CA VAL A 110 42.25 8.73 -0.58
C VAL A 110 41.13 7.74 -0.25
N ILE A 111 41.48 6.52 0.18
CA ILE A 111 40.51 5.48 0.52
C ILE A 111 39.55 5.93 1.63
N ASN A 112 40.06 6.62 2.66
CA ASN A 112 39.23 7.15 3.74
C ASN A 112 38.24 8.23 3.26
N LEU A 113 38.66 9.07 2.30
CA LEU A 113 37.77 10.06 1.68
C LEU A 113 36.73 9.42 0.76
N GLU A 114 37.11 8.37 0.03
CA GLU A 114 36.17 7.57 -0.77
C GLU A 114 35.11 6.91 0.12
N SER A 115 35.51 6.34 1.26
CA SER A 115 34.57 5.78 2.24
C SER A 115 33.63 6.87 2.77
N SER A 116 34.19 8.02 3.18
CA SER A 116 33.41 9.14 3.69
C SER A 116 32.42 9.70 2.66
N LYS A 117 32.81 9.69 1.37
CA LYS A 117 31.94 10.06 0.25
C LYS A 117 30.77 9.10 0.13
N ALA A 118 31.03 7.79 0.18
CA ALA A 118 29.99 6.77 0.09
C ALA A 118 28.96 6.91 1.23
N ASP A 119 29.43 7.11 2.46
CA ASP A 119 28.55 7.34 3.62
C ASP A 119 27.70 8.60 3.45
N MET A 120 28.28 9.69 2.93
CA MET A 120 27.56 10.93 2.67
C MET A 120 26.49 10.77 1.59
N LEU A 121 26.76 9.99 0.54
CA LEU A 121 25.78 9.68 -0.51
C LEU A 121 24.58 8.91 0.06
N ILE A 122 24.83 7.89 0.87
CA ILE A 122 23.77 7.12 1.54
C ILE A 122 22.92 8.05 2.41
N LYS A 123 23.55 8.94 3.17
CA LYS A 123 22.84 9.92 4.00
C LYS A 123 21.95 10.85 3.17
N ILE A 124 22.44 11.34 2.03
CA ILE A 124 21.68 12.20 1.12
C ILE A 124 20.44 11.47 0.59
N GLU A 125 20.57 10.21 0.18
CA GLU A 125 19.43 9.42 -0.32
C GLU A 125 18.40 9.14 0.78
N ASN A 126 18.84 8.80 2.00
CA ASN A 126 17.93 8.62 3.14
C ASN A 126 17.15 9.90 3.48
N LEU A 127 17.79 11.08 3.39
CA LEU A 127 17.13 12.37 3.62
C LEU A 127 16.11 12.69 2.51
N LYS A 128 16.44 12.39 1.25
CA LYS A 128 15.50 12.56 0.13
C LYS A 128 14.26 11.68 0.31
N ASP A 129 14.47 10.41 0.65
CA ASP A 129 13.38 9.47 0.93
C ASP A 129 12.54 9.92 2.13
N THR A 130 13.19 10.39 3.20
CA THR A 130 12.48 10.93 4.36
C THR A 130 11.60 12.11 3.96
N ILE A 131 12.13 13.06 3.19
CA ILE A 131 11.39 14.26 2.76
C ILE A 131 10.24 13.92 1.82
N SER A 132 10.43 12.97 0.88
CA SER A 132 9.34 12.56 -0.03
C SER A 132 8.19 11.91 0.74
N ASN A 133 8.52 11.09 1.75
CA ASN A 133 7.55 10.41 2.62
C ASN A 133 6.81 11.33 3.61
N LYS A 134 7.22 12.61 3.73
CA LYS A 134 6.53 13.60 4.57
C LYS A 134 5.36 14.29 3.86
N LYS A 135 5.23 14.18 2.54
CA LYS A 135 4.11 14.75 1.78
C LYS A 135 3.26 13.65 1.16
N LEU A 136 2.04 13.48 1.68
CA LEU A 136 1.14 12.41 1.27
C LEU A 136 0.09 12.97 0.30
N VAL A 137 0.15 12.49 -0.94
CA VAL A 137 -0.76 12.88 -2.02
C VAL A 137 -1.56 11.64 -2.44
N GLU A 138 -2.88 11.74 -2.40
CA GLU A 138 -3.77 10.68 -2.87
C GLU A 138 -4.28 11.01 -4.28
N LYS A 139 -4.17 10.06 -5.19
CA LYS A 139 -4.38 10.30 -6.63
C LYS A 139 -5.84 10.26 -7.01
N SER A 140 -6.54 9.18 -6.68
CA SER A 140 -7.88 8.93 -7.24
C SER A 140 -8.86 8.27 -6.27
N ASN A 141 -8.36 7.71 -5.17
CA ASN A 141 -9.19 6.98 -4.23
C ASN A 141 -10.13 7.92 -3.46
N TYR A 142 -11.21 7.33 -2.96
CA TYR A 142 -12.14 8.01 -2.05
C TYR A 142 -11.53 8.09 -0.66
N VAL A 143 -11.46 9.28 -0.08
CA VAL A 143 -10.91 9.48 1.27
C VAL A 143 -12.01 9.26 2.28
N PHE A 144 -11.92 8.17 3.05
CA PHE A 144 -12.95 7.78 4.00
C PHE A 144 -12.86 8.57 5.31
N ASN A 145 -11.66 8.70 5.85
CA ASN A 145 -11.38 9.50 7.04
C ASN A 145 -9.91 9.91 7.08
N ILE A 146 -9.63 11.02 7.74
CA ILE A 146 -8.27 11.45 8.08
C ILE A 146 -8.15 11.36 9.60
N ALA A 147 -7.23 10.52 10.06
CA ALA A 147 -7.07 10.17 11.47
C ALA A 147 -6.22 11.19 12.26
N VAL A 148 -5.57 12.14 11.57
CA VAL A 148 -4.64 13.11 12.18
C VAL A 148 -5.05 14.55 11.87
N LYS A 149 -4.76 15.45 12.80
CA LYS A 149 -5.02 16.88 12.68
C LYS A 149 -3.72 17.67 12.60
N GLU A 150 -3.83 18.92 12.17
CA GLU A 150 -2.71 19.84 12.22
C GLU A 150 -2.16 19.94 13.66
N LYS A 151 -0.83 19.96 13.79
CA LYS A 151 -0.04 19.97 15.03
C LYS A 151 0.06 18.64 15.77
N ASP A 152 -0.61 17.58 15.32
CA ASP A 152 -0.39 16.25 15.86
C ASP A 152 1.04 15.78 15.57
N TYR A 153 1.57 14.93 16.46
CA TYR A 153 2.85 14.26 16.27
C TYR A 153 2.61 12.81 15.90
N VAL A 154 3.23 12.36 14.82
CA VAL A 154 3.11 10.99 14.33
C VAL A 154 4.45 10.27 14.38
N THR A 155 4.39 8.97 14.61
CA THR A 155 5.53 8.06 14.52
C THR A 155 5.33 7.09 13.34
N PRO A 156 6.39 6.44 12.84
CA PRO A 156 6.25 5.41 11.81
C PRO A 156 5.22 4.34 12.21
N GLY A 157 4.32 4.02 11.30
CA GLY A 157 3.20 3.10 11.52
C GLY A 157 1.91 3.75 12.03
N THR A 158 1.93 5.04 12.42
CA THR A 158 0.71 5.77 12.82
C THR A 158 -0.25 5.89 11.64
N LEU A 159 -1.53 5.59 11.83
CA LEU A 159 -2.57 5.77 10.80
C LEU A 159 -2.75 7.26 10.49
N LEU A 160 -2.64 7.63 9.22
CA LEU A 160 -2.83 9.00 8.75
C LEU A 160 -4.22 9.20 8.16
N TYR A 161 -4.61 8.35 7.23
CA TYR A 161 -5.93 8.39 6.61
C TYR A 161 -6.30 7.03 6.01
N GLU A 162 -7.59 6.80 5.77
CA GLU A 162 -8.06 5.65 5.02
C GLU A 162 -8.59 6.08 3.66
N ALA A 163 -8.22 5.30 2.65
CA ALA A 163 -8.66 5.51 1.27
C ALA A 163 -9.30 4.24 0.73
N LYS A 164 -10.32 4.39 -0.13
CA LYS A 164 -11.10 3.28 -0.67
C LYS A 164 -11.11 3.36 -2.20
N ASP A 165 -10.80 2.25 -2.85
CA ASP A 165 -10.96 2.13 -4.29
C ASP A 165 -12.42 1.79 -4.61
N LEU A 166 -13.13 2.77 -5.16
CA LEU A 166 -14.54 2.65 -5.56
C LEU A 166 -14.71 2.26 -7.04
N SER A 167 -13.65 1.82 -7.73
CA SER A 167 -13.71 1.43 -9.14
C SER A 167 -14.60 0.21 -9.38
N LYS A 168 -14.61 -0.73 -8.43
CA LYS A 168 -15.41 -1.95 -8.45
C LYS A 168 -15.94 -2.24 -7.06
N GLY A 169 -17.00 -3.03 -6.99
CA GLY A 169 -17.52 -3.61 -5.77
C GLY A 169 -17.02 -5.02 -5.55
N LYS A 170 -16.89 -5.40 -4.29
CA LYS A 170 -16.56 -6.75 -3.83
C LYS A 170 -17.67 -7.24 -2.92
N LEU A 171 -18.10 -8.48 -3.16
CA LEU A 171 -19.03 -9.21 -2.29
C LEU A 171 -18.31 -10.43 -1.77
N GLU A 172 -18.23 -10.55 -0.45
CA GLU A 172 -17.64 -11.70 0.23
C GLU A 172 -18.76 -12.49 0.91
N ILE A 173 -18.89 -13.77 0.53
CA ILE A 173 -19.84 -14.72 1.13
C ILE A 173 -19.09 -15.94 1.67
N PHE A 174 -19.70 -16.64 2.61
CA PHE A 174 -19.20 -17.91 3.14
C PHE A 174 -20.13 -19.04 2.68
N VAL A 175 -19.58 -19.93 1.85
CA VAL A 175 -20.33 -21.04 1.24
C VAL A 175 -19.89 -22.36 1.87
N PRO A 176 -20.81 -23.21 2.35
CA PRO A 176 -20.46 -24.50 2.94
C PRO A 176 -19.58 -25.33 2.00
N ILE A 177 -18.54 -25.97 2.55
CA ILE A 177 -17.54 -26.72 1.75
C ILE A 177 -18.20 -27.75 0.83
N ALA A 178 -19.24 -28.44 1.33
CA ALA A 178 -19.98 -29.44 0.57
C ALA A 178 -20.70 -28.88 -0.69
N GLN A 179 -20.95 -27.58 -0.76
CA GLN A 179 -21.69 -26.92 -1.83
C GLN A 179 -20.78 -26.18 -2.82
N ILE A 180 -19.46 -26.14 -2.59
CA ILE A 180 -18.53 -25.35 -3.40
C ILE A 180 -18.46 -25.83 -4.85
N GLU A 181 -18.44 -27.15 -5.08
CA GLU A 181 -18.43 -27.68 -6.46
C GLU A 181 -19.74 -27.41 -7.20
N GLU A 182 -20.86 -27.30 -6.48
CA GLU A 182 -22.17 -27.02 -7.06
C GLU A 182 -22.29 -25.58 -7.56
N ILE A 183 -21.72 -24.61 -6.82
CA ILE A 183 -21.87 -23.19 -7.15
C ILE A 183 -20.96 -22.72 -8.29
N LYS A 184 -19.86 -23.42 -8.59
CA LYS A 184 -18.87 -23.01 -9.60
C LYS A 184 -19.46 -22.82 -11.01
N ASN A 185 -20.50 -23.61 -11.33
CA ASN A 185 -21.08 -23.66 -12.67
C ASN A 185 -22.49 -23.03 -12.74
N LYS A 186 -22.98 -22.46 -11.64
CA LYS A 186 -24.33 -21.89 -11.57
C LYS A 186 -24.36 -20.44 -12.04
N GLU A 187 -25.54 -20.01 -12.47
CA GLU A 187 -25.78 -18.62 -12.81
C GLU A 187 -25.91 -17.80 -11.52
N ILE A 188 -25.30 -16.62 -11.50
CA ILE A 188 -25.29 -15.74 -10.33
C ILE A 188 -26.34 -14.66 -10.50
N TYR A 189 -27.27 -14.58 -9.55
CA TYR A 189 -28.27 -13.54 -9.46
C TYR A 189 -27.95 -12.62 -8.29
N LEU A 190 -28.03 -11.30 -8.52
CA LEU A 190 -27.93 -10.28 -7.48
C LEU A 190 -29.30 -9.63 -7.29
N ASP A 191 -29.83 -9.64 -6.08
CA ASP A 191 -31.16 -9.13 -5.73
C ASP A 191 -32.27 -9.66 -6.65
N GLY A 192 -32.16 -10.93 -7.06
CA GLY A 192 -33.10 -11.60 -7.96
C GLY A 192 -32.90 -11.32 -9.46
N ILE A 193 -31.94 -10.45 -9.83
CA ILE A 193 -31.63 -10.10 -11.22
C ILE A 193 -30.41 -10.91 -11.69
N LYS A 194 -30.53 -11.56 -12.85
CA LYS A 194 -29.41 -12.29 -13.47
C LYS A 194 -28.24 -11.33 -13.72
N SER A 195 -27.05 -11.72 -13.29
CA SER A 195 -25.84 -10.92 -13.46
C SER A 195 -24.81 -11.63 -14.33
N ASP A 196 -23.97 -10.86 -15.02
CA ASP A 196 -22.83 -11.38 -15.80
C ASP A 196 -21.58 -11.61 -14.93
N ILE A 197 -21.74 -11.53 -13.61
CA ILE A 197 -20.65 -11.65 -12.65
C ILE A 197 -20.24 -13.11 -12.54
N LYS A 198 -18.93 -13.32 -12.35
CA LYS A 198 -18.35 -14.63 -12.08
C LYS A 198 -17.67 -14.64 -10.73
N ILE A 199 -17.50 -15.84 -10.19
CA ILE A 199 -16.68 -16.04 -9.00
C ILE A 199 -15.25 -15.58 -9.32
N SER A 200 -14.77 -14.60 -8.57
CA SER A 200 -13.41 -14.07 -8.66
C SER A 200 -12.43 -15.03 -8.00
N LYS A 201 -12.76 -15.46 -6.78
CA LYS A 201 -11.89 -16.31 -5.96
C LYS A 201 -12.70 -17.19 -5.02
N ILE A 202 -12.23 -18.41 -4.81
CA ILE A 202 -12.66 -19.30 -3.73
C ILE A 202 -11.42 -19.56 -2.89
N TYR A 203 -11.53 -19.42 -1.57
CA TYR A 203 -10.44 -19.69 -0.64
C TYR A 203 -10.51 -21.17 -0.22
N ASP A 204 -9.49 -21.95 -0.56
CA ASP A 204 -9.45 -23.41 -0.27
C ASP A 204 -9.21 -23.73 1.22
N VAL A 205 -9.02 -22.70 2.04
CA VAL A 205 -8.82 -22.81 3.49
C VAL A 205 -9.95 -22.07 4.19
N ALA A 206 -10.64 -22.78 5.09
CA ALA A 206 -11.71 -22.22 5.90
C ALA A 206 -11.18 -21.14 6.86
N ASP A 207 -11.98 -20.11 7.11
CA ASP A 207 -11.62 -19.06 8.06
C ASP A 207 -11.69 -19.58 9.50
N SER A 208 -10.95 -18.94 10.40
CA SER A 208 -10.97 -19.12 11.84
C SER A 208 -12.37 -19.12 12.46
N THR A 209 -13.29 -18.31 11.91
CA THR A 209 -14.68 -18.20 12.39
C THR A 209 -15.64 -19.13 11.66
N ASN A 210 -15.40 -19.40 10.38
CA ASN A 210 -16.28 -20.20 9.51
C ASN A 210 -15.61 -21.50 9.08
N ILE A 211 -15.37 -22.41 10.04
CA ILE A 211 -14.58 -23.63 9.84
C ILE A 211 -15.16 -24.64 8.82
N SER A 212 -16.47 -24.56 8.53
CA SER A 212 -17.19 -25.46 7.63
C SER A 212 -17.58 -24.81 6.30
N ALA A 213 -17.11 -23.58 6.04
CA ALA A 213 -17.41 -22.82 4.85
C ALA A 213 -16.15 -22.19 4.26
N TYR A 214 -16.10 -22.13 2.93
CA TYR A 214 -15.07 -21.38 2.22
C TYR A 214 -15.54 -19.97 1.92
N LYS A 215 -14.61 -19.03 2.03
CA LYS A 215 -14.84 -17.67 1.59
C LYS A 215 -14.87 -17.64 0.06
N VAL A 216 -15.90 -17.02 -0.50
CA VAL A 216 -16.08 -16.84 -1.94
C VAL A 216 -16.21 -15.35 -2.22
N GLU A 217 -15.44 -14.87 -3.18
CA GLU A 217 -15.39 -13.47 -3.58
C GLU A 217 -16.03 -13.29 -4.96
N LEU A 218 -16.94 -12.33 -5.08
CA LEU A 218 -17.54 -11.89 -6.34
C LEU A 218 -17.17 -10.42 -6.59
N ILE A 219 -16.79 -10.08 -7.82
CA ILE A 219 -16.45 -8.71 -8.21
C ILE A 219 -17.58 -8.12 -9.06
N VAL A 220 -18.12 -6.99 -8.61
CA VAL A 220 -19.15 -6.19 -9.28
C VAL A 220 -18.47 -5.04 -10.03
N THR A 221 -18.51 -5.03 -11.36
CA THR A 221 -17.80 -4.03 -12.17
C THR A 221 -18.43 -2.64 -12.15
N ASN A 222 -19.74 -2.51 -11.93
CA ASN A 222 -20.46 -1.24 -11.94
C ASN A 222 -21.25 -1.04 -10.64
N ALA A 223 -20.53 -0.92 -9.52
CA ALA A 223 -21.14 -0.67 -8.22
C ALA A 223 -21.47 0.83 -8.06
N GLN A 224 -22.77 1.15 -7.96
CA GLN A 224 -23.22 2.54 -7.79
C GLN A 224 -23.29 2.97 -6.32
N GLN A 225 -23.69 2.06 -5.42
CA GLN A 225 -23.87 2.35 -4.01
C GLN A 225 -23.21 1.27 -3.16
N PHE A 226 -22.15 1.65 -2.45
CA PHE A 226 -21.41 0.79 -1.54
C PHE A 226 -22.09 0.72 -0.16
N SER A 227 -21.72 -0.28 0.64
CA SER A 227 -22.24 -0.57 1.97
C SER A 227 -23.70 -1.02 2.05
N ARG A 228 -24.35 -1.31 0.92
CA ARG A 228 -25.68 -1.96 0.90
C ARG A 228 -25.57 -3.47 1.06
N LEU A 229 -26.57 -4.09 1.68
CA LEU A 229 -26.70 -5.54 1.69
C LEU A 229 -27.24 -6.00 0.33
N VAL A 230 -26.62 -7.03 -0.24
CA VAL A 230 -26.97 -7.60 -1.54
C VAL A 230 -27.30 -9.08 -1.33
N LYS A 231 -28.44 -9.50 -1.84
CA LYS A 231 -28.82 -10.91 -1.90
C LYS A 231 -28.13 -11.55 -3.11
N ILE A 232 -27.47 -12.68 -2.89
CA ILE A 232 -26.74 -13.45 -3.90
C ILE A 232 -27.39 -14.82 -3.99
N GLU A 233 -27.80 -15.23 -5.19
CA GLU A 233 -28.44 -16.52 -5.42
C GLU A 233 -27.69 -17.28 -6.52
N PHE A 234 -27.37 -18.54 -6.26
CA PHE A 234 -26.80 -19.45 -7.26
C PHE A 234 -27.92 -20.35 -7.79
N LYS A 235 -28.30 -20.17 -9.07
CA LYS A 235 -29.39 -20.90 -9.73
C LYS A 235 -28.86 -21.75 -10.87
#